data_AF-X1J1P9-F1
#
_entry.id   AF-X1J1P9-F1
#
_cell.length_a   1.000
_cell.length_b   1.000
_cell.length_c   1.000
_cell.angle_alpha   90.00
_cell.angle_beta   90.00
_cell.angle_gamma   90.00
#
_symmetry.space_group_name_H-M   'P 1'
#
loop_
_entity.id
_entity.type
_entity.pdbx_description
1 polymer ?
#
loop_
_entity_poly.entity_id
_entity_poly.type
_entity_poly.pdbx_seq_one_letter_code
_entity_poly.pdbx_strand_id
1 'polypeptide(L)'
;MPASIPKWEAELWSYVSHGDGMRCPLYSRCQVKKRGGWCPDENRERLNRLLDERRFNLDDYDFVESEAKGPCRLCELVEMLAQKYLKMGEVRGLPVSTELVTLFDQQHTVEVRQLPLKVHHGAIWYHKDEWVIQLKNGDVPATKRFTLFHEAFHILAHCGTIPVFRKRGSVVV
;
A
#
# COMPACT_ATOMS: atom_id res chain seq x y z
N MET A 1 12.23 -24.92 -7.92
CA MET A 1 12.77 -24.22 -6.73
C MET A 1 12.20 -22.80 -6.80
N PRO A 2 11.43 -22.33 -5.81
CA PRO A 2 11.00 -20.94 -5.79
C PRO A 2 12.23 -20.04 -5.79
N ALA A 3 12.23 -18.98 -6.60
CA ALA A 3 13.32 -18.03 -6.63
C ALA A 3 13.51 -17.43 -5.23
N SER A 4 14.75 -17.33 -4.75
CA SER A 4 15.04 -16.71 -3.47
C SER A 4 14.55 -15.26 -3.47
N ILE A 5 13.81 -14.86 -2.44
CA ILE A 5 13.34 -13.47 -2.28
C ILE A 5 14.56 -12.54 -2.23
N PRO A 6 14.59 -11.45 -3.03
CA PRO A 6 15.66 -10.46 -2.97
C PRO A 6 15.85 -9.87 -1.56
N LYS A 7 17.09 -9.57 -1.18
CA LYS A 7 17.41 -9.04 0.16
C LYS A 7 16.62 -7.77 0.52
N TRP A 8 16.42 -6.86 -0.42
CA TRP A 8 15.66 -5.62 -0.20
C TRP A 8 14.18 -5.91 0.07
N GLU A 9 13.61 -6.93 -0.56
CA GLU A 9 12.21 -7.32 -0.38
C GLU A 9 12.02 -8.00 0.98
N ALA A 10 12.96 -8.85 1.38
CA ALA A 10 13.00 -9.39 2.73
C ALA A 10 13.13 -8.29 3.81
N GLU A 11 13.92 -7.24 3.55
CA GLU A 11 14.04 -6.07 4.44
C GLU A 11 12.69 -5.34 4.58
N LEU A 12 11.99 -5.11 3.46
CA LEU A 12 10.65 -4.50 3.48
C LEU A 12 9.68 -5.30 4.33
N TRP A 13 9.59 -6.60 4.09
CA TRP A 13 8.66 -7.47 4.83
C TRP A 13 9.00 -7.54 6.31
N SER A 14 10.29 -7.51 6.67
CA SER A 14 10.71 -7.36 8.06
C SER A 14 10.21 -6.05 8.67
N TYR A 15 10.23 -4.91 7.97
CA TYR A 15 9.67 -3.68 8.54
C TYR A 15 8.15 -3.76 8.71
N VAL A 16 7.44 -4.29 7.70
CA VAL A 16 5.98 -4.45 7.75
C VAL A 16 5.56 -5.39 8.89
N SER A 17 6.33 -6.44 9.16
CA SER A 17 6.04 -7.41 10.23
C SER A 17 6.27 -6.88 11.64
N HIS A 18 7.13 -5.87 11.81
CA HIS A 18 7.46 -5.30 13.12
C HIS A 18 6.72 -3.98 13.41
N GLY A 19 5.96 -3.44 12.45
CA GLY A 19 5.19 -2.22 12.65
C GLY A 19 4.04 -2.44 13.63
N ASP A 20 3.75 -1.48 14.50
CA ASP A 20 2.61 -1.54 15.44
C ASP A 20 1.31 -0.96 14.86
N GLY A 21 1.35 -0.56 13.58
CA GLY A 21 0.27 0.15 12.89
C GLY A 21 0.08 1.61 13.35
N MET A 22 0.90 2.08 14.29
CA MET A 22 0.79 3.41 14.90
C MET A 22 1.98 4.31 14.57
N ARG A 23 3.17 3.74 14.42
CA ARG A 23 4.41 4.44 14.08
C ARG A 23 5.23 3.67 13.06
N CYS A 24 6.01 4.39 12.28
CA CYS A 24 7.03 3.85 11.42
C CYS A 24 8.03 3.03 12.27
N PRO A 25 8.37 1.78 11.90
CA PRO A 25 9.31 0.94 12.65
C PRO A 25 10.72 1.54 12.70
N LEU A 26 11.01 2.48 11.80
CA LEU A 26 12.27 3.22 11.76
C LEU A 26 12.21 4.54 12.53
N TYR A 27 11.12 4.90 13.20
CA TYR A 27 10.90 6.26 13.73
C TYR A 27 12.07 6.81 14.57
N SER A 28 12.59 6.02 15.52
CA SER A 28 13.72 6.42 16.38
C SER A 28 15.08 6.41 15.68
N ARG A 29 15.21 5.68 14.58
CA ARG A 29 16.46 5.47 13.82
C ARG A 29 16.48 6.17 12.46
N CYS A 30 15.38 6.81 12.06
CA CYS A 30 15.21 7.41 10.75
C CYS A 30 16.18 8.59 10.56
N GLN A 31 17.13 8.42 9.65
CA GLN A 31 18.15 9.44 9.37
C GLN A 31 17.55 10.67 8.70
N VAL A 32 16.53 10.50 7.86
CA VAL A 32 15.78 11.61 7.25
C VAL A 32 15.20 12.50 8.33
N LYS A 33 14.51 11.90 9.31
CA LYS A 33 13.96 12.61 10.47
C LYS A 33 15.05 13.31 11.29
N LYS A 34 16.14 12.61 11.62
CA LYS A 34 17.25 13.19 12.43
C LYS A 34 17.90 14.41 11.77
N ARG A 35 17.78 14.54 10.44
CA ARG A 35 18.27 15.69 9.66
C ARG A 35 17.21 16.76 9.42
N GLY A 36 16.04 16.67 10.08
CA GLY A 36 14.92 17.60 9.88
C GLY A 36 14.19 17.42 8.54
N GLY A 37 14.32 16.26 7.91
CA GLY A 37 13.60 15.94 6.67
C GLY A 37 12.13 15.59 6.92
N TRP A 38 11.35 15.50 5.84
CA TRP A 38 9.92 15.21 5.92
C TRP A 38 9.66 13.78 6.42
N CYS A 39 8.79 13.66 7.42
CA CYS A 39 8.39 12.39 8.01
C CYS A 39 6.87 12.23 7.97
N PRO A 40 6.32 11.17 7.33
CA PRO A 40 4.89 10.92 7.28
C PRO A 40 4.22 10.88 8.66
N ASP A 41 4.87 10.24 9.64
CA ASP A 41 4.34 10.11 11.00
C ASP A 41 4.11 11.47 11.69
N GLU A 42 4.99 12.45 11.44
CA GLU A 42 4.90 13.80 11.99
C GLU A 42 3.98 14.71 11.17
N ASN A 43 3.71 14.33 9.92
CA ASN A 43 2.91 15.09 8.95
C ASN A 43 1.60 14.38 8.61
N ARG A 44 1.09 13.53 9.52
CA ARG A 44 -0.08 12.69 9.28
C ARG A 44 -1.31 13.47 8.84
N GLU A 45 -1.55 14.64 9.42
CA GLU A 45 -2.67 15.50 9.02
C GLU A 45 -2.51 16.05 7.60
N ARG A 46 -1.28 16.48 7.23
CA ARG A 46 -0.99 16.93 5.87
C ARG A 46 -1.17 15.77 4.88
N LEU A 47 -0.70 14.57 5.22
CA LEU A 47 -0.86 13.38 4.39
C LEU A 47 -2.34 13.02 4.22
N ASN A 48 -3.12 13.00 5.31
CA ASN A 48 -4.56 12.73 5.25
C ASN A 48 -5.28 13.77 4.37
N ARG A 49 -4.93 15.06 4.50
CA ARG A 49 -5.47 16.10 3.62
C ARG A 49 -5.15 15.83 2.15
N LEU A 50 -3.92 15.42 1.82
CA LEU A 50 -3.57 15.07 0.44
C LEU A 50 -4.36 13.86 -0.10
N LEU A 51 -4.69 12.90 0.77
CA LEU A 51 -5.51 11.74 0.41
C LEU A 51 -7.00 12.11 0.27
N ASP A 52 -7.49 13.05 1.08
CA ASP A 52 -8.89 13.50 1.09
C ASP A 52 -9.17 14.61 0.07
N GLU A 53 -8.14 15.35 -0.34
CA GLU A 53 -8.24 16.40 -1.34
C GLU A 53 -8.64 15.79 -2.68
N ARG A 54 -9.90 16.00 -3.06
CA ARG A 54 -10.49 15.62 -4.35
C ARG A 54 -9.81 16.26 -5.57
N ARG A 55 -8.73 17.02 -5.36
CA ARG A 55 -7.96 17.71 -6.39
C ARG A 55 -6.57 17.08 -6.52
N PHE A 56 -6.53 15.77 -6.70
CA PHE A 56 -5.41 15.22 -7.45
C PHE A 56 -5.62 15.63 -8.90
N ASN A 57 -4.86 16.63 -9.35
CA ASN A 57 -4.86 17.00 -10.76
C ASN A 57 -4.18 15.85 -11.52
N LEU A 58 -4.99 15.02 -12.19
CA LEU A 58 -4.47 13.90 -12.98
C LEU A 58 -3.69 14.36 -14.22
N ASP A 59 -3.80 15.64 -14.60
CA ASP A 59 -3.02 16.23 -15.68
C ASP A 59 -1.65 16.74 -15.21
N ASP A 60 -1.45 16.79 -13.89
CA ASP A 60 -0.21 17.18 -13.22
C ASP A 60 0.36 15.93 -12.53
N TYR A 61 0.96 15.06 -13.35
CA TYR A 61 1.64 13.83 -12.91
C TYR A 61 2.97 14.11 -12.20
N ASP A 62 3.17 15.33 -11.71
CA ASP A 62 4.14 15.56 -10.65
C ASP A 62 3.65 14.70 -9.48
N PHE A 63 4.26 13.51 -9.39
CA PHE A 63 4.28 12.68 -8.20
C PHE A 63 4.42 13.61 -6.99
N VAL A 64 3.97 13.18 -5.82
CA VAL A 64 4.36 13.88 -4.59
C VAL A 64 5.88 13.81 -4.52
N GLU A 65 6.57 14.77 -5.15
CA GLU A 65 7.99 14.97 -5.03
C GLU A 65 8.14 15.24 -3.55
N SER A 66 8.74 14.28 -2.86
CA SER A 66 9.02 14.47 -1.46
C SER A 66 9.90 15.70 -1.38
N GLU A 67 9.38 16.80 -0.83
CA GLU A 67 10.12 18.02 -0.52
C GLU A 67 11.36 17.74 0.37
N ALA A 68 11.52 16.51 0.87
CA ALA A 68 12.67 16.04 1.62
C ALA A 68 13.92 15.86 0.75
N LYS A 69 15.08 16.02 1.39
CA LYS A 69 16.40 15.62 0.88
C LYS A 69 16.52 14.08 0.79
N GLY A 70 15.72 13.46 -0.07
CA GLY A 70 15.66 12.04 -0.33
C GLY A 70 14.59 11.28 0.48
N PRO A 71 14.01 10.21 -0.09
CA PRO A 71 13.03 9.36 0.59
C PRO A 71 13.65 8.65 1.80
N CYS A 72 12.85 8.35 2.81
CA CYS A 72 13.30 7.44 3.87
C CYS A 72 13.44 6.01 3.33
N ARG A 73 14.25 5.18 3.98
CA ARG A 73 14.50 3.80 3.55
C ARG A 73 13.23 3.00 3.29
N LEU A 74 12.20 3.18 4.11
CA LEU A 74 10.92 2.47 3.90
C LEU A 74 10.23 2.89 2.60
N CYS A 75 10.26 4.18 2.27
CA CYS A 75 9.71 4.69 1.01
C CYS A 75 10.49 4.15 -0.20
N GLU A 76 11.83 4.09 -0.12
CA GLU A 76 12.65 3.47 -1.18
C GLU A 76 12.26 2.01 -1.42
N LEU A 77 12.07 1.24 -0.34
CA LEU A 77 11.71 -0.17 -0.43
C LEU A 77 10.31 -0.38 -1.03
N VAL A 78 9.35 0.48 -0.66
CA VAL A 78 8.00 0.47 -1.25
C VAL A 78 8.04 0.87 -2.73
N GLU A 79 8.85 1.85 -3.10
CA GLU A 79 9.06 2.27 -4.49
C GLU A 79 9.68 1.13 -5.33
N MET A 80 10.70 0.45 -4.80
CA MET A 80 11.29 -0.73 -5.44
C MET A 80 10.27 -1.87 -5.63
N LEU A 81 9.38 -2.06 -4.65
CA LEU A 81 8.29 -3.03 -4.76
C LEU A 81 7.30 -2.62 -5.86
N ALA A 82 6.88 -1.36 -5.90
CA ALA A 82 5.98 -0.84 -6.93
C ALA A 82 6.59 -1.02 -8.33
N GLN A 83 7.86 -0.66 -8.52
CA GLN A 83 8.60 -0.84 -9.77
C GLN A 83 8.70 -2.31 -10.20
N LYS A 84 8.92 -3.23 -9.25
CA LYS A 84 8.90 -4.69 -9.52
C LYS A 84 7.56 -5.10 -10.14
N TYR A 85 6.44 -4.70 -9.54
CA TYR A 85 5.11 -5.07 -10.05
C TYR A 85 4.76 -4.37 -11.36
N LEU A 86 5.07 -3.08 -11.51
CA LEU A 86 4.87 -2.36 -12.77
C LEU A 86 5.61 -3.04 -13.92
N LYS A 87 6.86 -3.48 -13.69
CA LYS A 87 7.63 -4.24 -14.67
C LYS A 87 7.02 -5.61 -14.97
N MET A 88 6.55 -6.33 -13.95
CA MET A 88 5.91 -7.63 -14.13
C MET A 88 4.59 -7.54 -14.91
N GLY A 89 3.81 -6.48 -14.71
CA GLY A 89 2.57 -6.22 -15.45
C GLY A 89 2.76 -5.46 -16.75
N GLU A 90 4.01 -5.31 -17.22
CA GLU A 90 4.38 -4.58 -18.43
C GLU A 90 3.75 -3.18 -18.54
N VAL A 91 3.58 -2.50 -17.40
CA VAL A 91 2.95 -1.19 -17.34
C VAL A 91 3.93 -0.14 -17.86
N ARG A 92 3.63 0.42 -19.05
CA ARG A 92 4.48 1.41 -19.73
C ARG A 92 4.03 2.85 -19.51
N GLY A 93 2.87 3.06 -18.93
CA GLY A 93 2.29 4.39 -18.78
C GLY A 93 1.06 4.41 -17.90
N LEU A 94 0.54 5.61 -17.73
CA LEU A 94 -0.65 5.87 -16.94
C LEU A 94 -1.90 5.82 -17.83
N PRO A 95 -3.05 5.40 -17.27
CA PRO A 95 -3.23 5.04 -15.86
C PRO A 95 -2.90 3.55 -15.59
N VAL A 96 -2.24 3.22 -14.46
CA VAL A 96 -1.78 1.84 -14.11
C VAL A 96 -2.93 0.83 -14.06
N SER A 97 -3.01 -0.12 -15.00
CA SER A 97 -4.15 -1.07 -15.11
C SER A 97 -4.55 -1.67 -13.75
N THR A 98 -5.86 -1.73 -13.48
CA THR A 98 -6.37 -2.36 -12.26
C THR A 98 -6.14 -3.87 -12.25
N GLU A 99 -5.91 -4.48 -13.41
CA GLU A 99 -5.57 -5.91 -13.53
C GLU A 99 -4.24 -6.25 -12.87
N LEU A 100 -3.39 -5.25 -12.62
CA LEU A 100 -2.10 -5.45 -11.93
C LEU A 100 -2.25 -6.11 -10.56
N VAL A 101 -3.39 -5.91 -9.89
CA VAL A 101 -3.66 -6.54 -8.58
C VAL A 101 -3.72 -8.06 -8.64
N THR A 102 -3.99 -8.64 -9.81
CA THR A 102 -3.98 -10.11 -10.00
C THR A 102 -2.58 -10.71 -9.90
N LEU A 103 -1.52 -9.90 -10.00
CA LEU A 103 -0.14 -10.35 -9.83
C LEU A 103 0.29 -10.45 -8.37
N PHE A 104 -0.48 -9.87 -7.46
CA PHE A 104 -0.07 -9.71 -6.07
C PHE A 104 -0.15 -11.04 -5.30
N ASP A 105 -1.10 -11.88 -5.66
CA ASP A 105 -1.14 -13.28 -5.26
C ASP A 105 -1.51 -14.12 -6.48
N GLN A 106 -0.52 -14.82 -7.07
CA GLN A 106 -0.74 -15.64 -8.26
C GLN A 106 -1.34 -17.01 -7.94
N GLN A 107 -1.46 -17.37 -6.66
CA GLN A 107 -2.02 -18.65 -6.23
C GLN A 107 -3.55 -18.59 -6.06
N HIS A 108 -4.09 -17.40 -5.84
CA HIS A 108 -5.50 -17.19 -5.54
C HIS A 108 -6.10 -16.14 -6.48
N THR A 109 -7.38 -16.28 -6.81
CA THR A 109 -8.09 -15.26 -7.61
C THR A 109 -8.34 -13.99 -6.80
N VAL A 110 -8.49 -12.86 -7.49
CA VAL A 110 -8.85 -11.58 -6.87
C VAL A 110 -10.15 -11.07 -7.49
N GLU A 111 -11.19 -10.97 -6.68
CA GLU A 111 -12.46 -10.34 -7.05
C GLU A 111 -12.53 -8.91 -6.51
N VAL A 112 -12.95 -7.95 -7.35
CA VAL A 112 -13.17 -6.56 -6.95
C VAL A 112 -14.67 -6.25 -6.94
N ARG A 113 -15.22 -5.91 -5.76
CA ARG A 113 -16.63 -5.57 -5.57
C ARG A 113 -16.81 -4.11 -5.18
N GLN A 114 -17.86 -3.46 -5.67
CA GLN A 114 -18.26 -2.12 -5.22
C GLN A 114 -19.49 -2.21 -4.30
N LEU A 115 -19.37 -1.72 -3.06
CA LEU A 115 -20.41 -1.84 -2.03
C LEU A 115 -20.70 -0.50 -1.34
N PRO A 116 -21.89 -0.32 -0.73
CA PRO A 116 -22.23 0.89 0.03
C PRO A 116 -21.54 0.88 1.41
N LEU A 117 -20.21 0.97 1.44
CA LEU A 117 -19.44 1.04 2.67
C LEU A 117 -19.70 2.37 3.39
N LYS A 118 -20.02 2.32 4.68
CA LYS A 118 -20.32 3.52 5.48
C LYS A 118 -19.06 4.28 5.84
N VAL A 119 -18.19 3.65 6.62
CA VAL A 119 -17.05 4.30 7.30
C VAL A 119 -15.72 4.13 6.54
N HIS A 120 -15.57 3.08 5.74
CA HIS A 120 -14.30 2.72 5.11
C HIS A 120 -14.36 2.92 3.59
N HIS A 121 -13.22 3.27 3.00
CA HIS A 121 -13.04 3.37 1.55
C HIS A 121 -12.88 1.99 0.90
N GLY A 122 -12.23 1.06 1.60
CA GLY A 122 -12.05 -0.30 1.16
C GLY A 122 -11.92 -1.30 2.30
N ALA A 123 -11.91 -2.58 1.92
CA ALA A 123 -11.61 -3.71 2.80
C ALA A 123 -11.21 -4.93 1.97
N ILE A 124 -10.36 -5.78 2.54
CA ILE A 124 -10.04 -7.11 1.99
C ILE A 124 -10.62 -8.25 2.82
N TRP A 125 -10.93 -9.35 2.14
CA TRP A 125 -11.39 -10.61 2.72
C TRP A 125 -10.73 -11.76 1.99
N TYR A 126 -10.41 -12.84 2.70
CA TYR A 126 -10.03 -14.11 2.10
C TYR A 126 -11.12 -15.13 2.37
N HIS A 127 -11.68 -15.72 1.31
CA HIS A 127 -12.76 -16.70 1.42
C HIS A 127 -12.69 -17.72 0.30
N LYS A 128 -12.70 -19.02 0.65
CA LYS A 128 -12.72 -20.14 -0.32
C LYS A 128 -11.64 -20.00 -1.41
N ASP A 129 -10.41 -19.75 -0.99
CA ASP A 129 -9.24 -19.65 -1.88
C ASP A 129 -9.30 -18.48 -2.87
N GLU A 130 -10.05 -17.43 -2.52
CA GLU A 130 -10.17 -16.18 -3.28
C GLU A 130 -10.02 -14.97 -2.36
N TRP A 131 -9.33 -13.96 -2.87
CA TRP A 131 -9.29 -12.62 -2.29
C TRP A 131 -10.46 -11.78 -2.82
N VAL A 132 -11.20 -11.14 -1.91
CA VAL A 132 -12.23 -10.16 -2.27
C VAL A 132 -11.82 -8.79 -1.79
N ILE A 133 -11.59 -7.88 -2.73
CA ILE A 133 -11.38 -6.45 -2.47
C ILE A 133 -12.71 -5.73 -2.62
N GLN A 134 -13.19 -5.14 -1.53
CA GLN A 134 -14.39 -4.31 -1.51
C GLN A 134 -14.00 -2.84 -1.58
N LEU A 135 -14.59 -2.10 -2.51
CA LEU A 135 -14.42 -0.66 -2.65
C LEU A 135 -15.74 0.06 -2.38
N LYS A 136 -15.68 1.25 -1.80
CA LYS A 136 -16.87 2.07 -1.55
C LYS A 136 -17.45 2.61 -2.86
N ASN A 137 -18.70 2.27 -3.16
CA ASN A 137 -19.35 2.63 -4.42
C ASN A 137 -19.47 4.16 -4.63
N GLY A 138 -19.63 4.92 -3.54
CA GLY A 138 -19.79 6.38 -3.61
C GLY A 138 -18.49 7.18 -3.82
N ASP A 139 -17.33 6.52 -3.83
CA ASP A 139 -16.05 7.21 -3.99
C ASP A 139 -15.80 7.60 -5.46
N VAL A 140 -15.05 8.69 -5.64
CA VAL A 140 -14.61 9.12 -6.98
C VAL A 140 -13.60 8.14 -7.57
N PRO A 141 -13.45 8.05 -8.91
CA PRO A 141 -12.58 7.05 -9.54
C PRO A 141 -11.13 7.04 -9.05
N ALA A 142 -10.54 8.22 -8.78
CA ALA A 142 -9.18 8.33 -8.26
C ALA A 142 -9.05 7.69 -6.87
N THR A 143 -9.96 7.99 -5.94
CA THR A 143 -10.01 7.39 -4.60
C THR A 143 -10.22 5.88 -4.68
N LYS A 144 -11.11 5.40 -5.57
CA LYS A 144 -11.30 3.95 -5.80
C LYS A 144 -10.03 3.27 -6.27
N ARG A 145 -9.29 3.91 -7.19
CA ARG A 145 -8.02 3.37 -7.71
C ARG A 145 -6.93 3.33 -6.63
N PHE A 146 -6.75 4.42 -5.89
CA PHE A 146 -5.83 4.44 -4.76
C PHE A 146 -6.18 3.35 -3.74
N THR A 147 -7.44 3.29 -3.35
CA THR A 147 -7.95 2.29 -2.39
C THR A 147 -7.72 0.87 -2.90
N LEU A 148 -7.96 0.59 -4.18
CA LEU A 148 -7.71 -0.72 -4.77
C LEU A 148 -6.26 -1.16 -4.59
N PHE A 149 -5.28 -0.30 -4.91
CA PHE A 149 -3.87 -0.65 -4.75
C PHE A 149 -3.44 -0.70 -3.27
N HIS A 150 -4.03 0.12 -2.41
CA HIS A 150 -3.84 0.03 -0.95
C HIS A 150 -4.31 -1.32 -0.40
N GLU A 151 -5.52 -1.74 -0.75
CA GLU A 151 -6.08 -3.02 -0.34
C GLU A 151 -5.30 -4.20 -0.96
N ALA A 152 -4.85 -4.09 -2.20
CA ALA A 152 -3.99 -5.09 -2.81
C ALA A 152 -2.64 -5.18 -2.10
N PHE A 153 -2.05 -4.06 -1.65
CA PHE A 153 -0.82 -4.10 -0.84
C PHE A 153 -1.01 -4.89 0.46
N HIS A 154 -2.21 -4.85 1.08
CA HIS A 154 -2.49 -5.71 2.23
C HIS A 154 -2.43 -7.21 1.87
N ILE A 155 -2.88 -7.59 0.67
CA ILE A 155 -2.73 -8.97 0.16
C ILE A 155 -1.24 -9.33 0.07
N LEU A 156 -0.41 -8.45 -0.53
CA LEU A 156 1.04 -8.67 -0.60
C LEU A 156 1.67 -8.85 0.78
N ALA A 157 1.29 -8.01 1.72
CA ALA A 157 1.78 -8.10 3.09
C ALA A 157 1.37 -9.42 3.76
N HIS A 158 0.16 -9.93 3.49
CA HIS A 158 -0.30 -11.24 3.96
C HIS A 158 0.49 -12.41 3.33
N CYS A 159 0.87 -12.31 2.06
CA CYS A 159 1.64 -13.34 1.37
C CYS A 159 3.13 -13.29 1.74
N GLY A 160 3.67 -12.09 1.99
CA GLY A 160 5.10 -11.87 2.25
C GLY A 160 5.51 -11.98 3.71
N THR A 161 4.57 -11.83 4.65
CA THR A 161 4.85 -11.89 6.09
C THR A 161 3.59 -12.21 6.91
N ILE A 162 3.72 -12.29 8.24
CA ILE A 162 2.60 -12.18 9.17
C ILE A 162 2.35 -10.68 9.38
N PRO A 163 1.34 -10.07 8.75
CA PRO A 163 1.16 -8.64 8.87
C PRO A 163 0.55 -8.29 10.22
N VAL A 164 0.86 -7.09 10.70
CA VAL A 164 0.37 -6.60 12.00
C VAL A 164 -1.03 -5.99 11.91
N PHE A 165 -1.69 -6.10 10.74
CA PHE A 165 -3.08 -5.70 10.57
C PHE A 165 -3.97 -6.57 11.45
N ARG A 166 -4.29 -6.06 12.65
CA ARG A 166 -5.23 -6.72 13.55
C ARG A 166 -6.57 -6.81 12.85
N LYS A 167 -7.00 -8.04 12.58
CA LYS A 167 -8.38 -8.34 12.19
C LYS A 167 -9.30 -7.80 13.29
N ARG A 168 -10.00 -6.70 13.03
CA ARG A 168 -11.06 -6.24 13.95
C ARG A 168 -12.12 -7.32 14.02
N GLY A 169 -12.30 -7.91 15.21
CA GLY A 169 -13.31 -8.95 15.45
C GLY A 169 -12.78 -10.37 15.66
N SER A 170 -11.48 -10.64 15.52
CA SER A 170 -10.90 -11.87 16.05
C SER A 170 -10.70 -11.71 17.55
N VAL A 171 -11.64 -12.21 18.34
CA VAL A 171 -11.39 -12.53 19.74
C VAL A 171 -10.31 -13.61 19.72
N VAL A 172 -9.16 -13.30 20.31
CA VAL A 172 -8.19 -14.35 20.66
C VAL A 172 -8.87 -15.14 21.77
N VAL A 173 -9.38 -16.32 21.42
CA VAL A 173 -9.78 -17.33 22.40
C VAL A 173 -8.54 -18.08 22.82
#